data_AF-A0A6C0IFL0-F1
#
_entry.id   AF-A0A6C0IFL0-F1
#
_cell.length_a   1.000
_cell.length_b   1.000
_cell.length_c   1.000
_cell.angle_alpha   90.00
_cell.angle_beta   90.00
_cell.angle_gamma   90.00
#
_symmetry.space_group_name_H-M   'P 1'
#
loop_
_entity.id
_entity.type
_entity.pdbx_description
1 polymer ?
#
loop_
_entity_poly.entity_id
_entity_poly.type
_entity_poly.pdbx_seq_one_letter_code
_entity_poly.pdbx_strand_id
1 'polypeptide(L)'
;MNSSQLKCINIKSRHYLSEQCKNKVVFGKEFCSKHLKNPHRFIQKEKNIKQIMIIQSIWRKYSSRQYFKRQGPARGDLSVSNNQCELYSLEPLVTIPKIYIYSYSDTKKNIWCFDIRTLSFLLSKSKEIKNPYTRDVISKENINKIHNRLKWLKSKKYDTMYIDNTTFTSEQIWNQKVLDCFSKMEELGYIVNTDWFHEMDKEDHINFYKKLYTLWNYRLNLTNKEKNAIIPSHNSTRNKLFKIDDIELKEEKVLKKTNLQLIERFITSAYDKPQKGLGVMYILMTLVQIIPAVGETFPWIYASIL
;
A
#
# COMPACT_ATOMS: atom_id res chain seq x y z
N MET A 1 -41.10 -60.16 35.34
CA MET A 1 -39.66 -60.17 35.69
C MET A 1 -38.85 -60.03 34.40
N ASN A 2 -38.51 -58.79 34.02
CA ASN A 2 -37.73 -58.53 32.82
C ASN A 2 -36.27 -58.92 33.07
N SER A 3 -35.84 -60.05 32.52
CA SER A 3 -34.43 -60.42 32.44
C SER A 3 -33.73 -59.42 31.52
N SER A 4 -33.25 -58.31 32.11
CA SER A 4 -32.27 -57.43 31.47
C SER A 4 -31.08 -58.30 31.07
N GLN A 5 -31.00 -58.67 29.79
CA GLN A 5 -29.97 -59.57 29.27
C GLN A 5 -28.61 -58.94 29.55
N LEU A 6 -27.89 -59.50 30.53
CA LEU A 6 -26.55 -59.05 30.90
C LEU A 6 -25.65 -59.17 29.66
N LYS A 7 -25.07 -58.04 29.24
CA LYS A 7 -24.13 -57.95 28.12
C LYS A 7 -22.71 -58.23 28.61
N CYS A 8 -21.91 -58.86 27.76
CA CYS A 8 -20.52 -59.19 28.06
C CYS A 8 -19.71 -57.94 28.41
N ILE A 9 -18.96 -57.96 29.52
CA ILE A 9 -18.14 -56.83 29.99
C ILE A 9 -16.77 -56.78 29.29
N ASN A 10 -16.57 -57.56 28.21
CA ASN A 10 -15.32 -57.55 27.43
C ASN A 10 -15.37 -56.49 26.30
N ILE A 11 -14.21 -56.02 25.84
CA ILE A 11 -14.09 -55.28 24.56
C ILE A 11 -14.63 -56.12 23.40
N LYS A 12 -15.08 -55.48 22.31
CA LYS A 12 -15.61 -56.16 21.14
C LYS A 12 -14.55 -56.99 20.42
N SER A 13 -13.36 -56.42 20.24
CA SER A 13 -12.16 -57.11 19.75
C SER A 13 -10.91 -56.28 20.06
N ARG A 14 -9.71 -56.84 19.85
CA ARG A 14 -8.44 -56.11 20.01
C ARG A 14 -8.32 -54.88 19.09
N HIS A 15 -9.01 -54.88 17.94
CA HIS A 15 -9.04 -53.75 17.02
C HIS A 15 -10.08 -52.67 17.40
N TYR A 16 -11.05 -53.01 18.26
CA TYR A 16 -12.13 -52.11 18.69
C TYR A 16 -12.15 -52.00 20.23
N LEU A 17 -11.11 -51.36 20.77
CA LEU A 17 -10.90 -51.14 22.22
C LEU A 17 -11.95 -50.22 22.86
N SER A 18 -12.63 -49.40 22.06
CA SER A 18 -13.63 -48.41 22.49
C SER A 18 -15.07 -48.92 22.45
N GLU A 19 -15.31 -50.15 21.99
CA GLU A 19 -16.66 -50.74 21.91
C GLU A 19 -16.79 -51.95 22.84
N GLN A 20 -17.89 -52.02 23.58
CA GLN A 20 -18.24 -53.19 24.39
C GLN A 20 -18.78 -54.33 23.52
N CYS A 21 -18.45 -55.58 23.87
CA CYS A 21 -19.00 -56.77 23.24
C CYS A 21 -20.53 -56.82 23.39
N LYS A 22 -21.24 -56.95 22.27
CA LYS A 22 -22.71 -56.99 22.23
C LYS A 22 -23.31 -58.37 22.60
N ASN A 23 -22.48 -59.40 22.80
CA ASN A 23 -22.93 -60.77 23.07
C ASN A 23 -23.48 -60.90 24.50
N LYS A 24 -24.46 -61.80 24.66
CA LYS A 24 -25.04 -62.15 25.96
C LYS A 24 -24.02 -62.91 26.82
N VAL A 25 -24.10 -62.66 28.11
CA VAL A 25 -23.29 -63.33 29.13
C VAL A 25 -23.76 -64.77 29.30
N VAL A 26 -22.82 -65.68 29.59
CA VAL A 26 -23.16 -67.07 29.96
C VAL A 26 -23.73 -67.05 31.38
N PHE A 27 -24.84 -67.77 31.60
CA PHE A 27 -25.54 -67.79 32.90
C PHE A 27 -24.57 -68.04 34.07
N GLY A 28 -24.58 -67.13 35.05
CA GLY A 28 -23.69 -67.18 36.23
C GLY A 28 -22.24 -66.71 36.02
N LYS A 29 -21.86 -66.18 34.86
CA LYS A 29 -20.50 -65.64 34.60
C LYS A 29 -20.55 -64.16 34.22
N GLU A 30 -19.39 -63.50 34.04
CA GLU A 30 -19.29 -62.07 33.65
C GLU A 30 -19.06 -61.85 32.13
N PHE A 31 -18.73 -62.92 31.39
CA PHE A 31 -18.30 -62.88 29.99
C PHE A 31 -19.15 -63.80 29.10
N CYS A 32 -19.12 -63.55 27.78
CA CYS A 32 -19.72 -64.46 26.79
C CYS A 32 -18.81 -65.67 26.52
N SER A 33 -19.35 -66.72 25.90
CA SER A 33 -18.64 -67.97 25.61
C SER A 33 -17.31 -67.77 24.87
N LYS A 34 -17.25 -66.80 23.95
CA LYS A 34 -16.03 -66.44 23.18
C LYS A 34 -14.96 -65.75 24.02
N HIS A 35 -15.36 -65.04 25.06
CA HIS A 35 -14.51 -64.16 25.87
C HIS A 35 -14.15 -64.74 27.24
N LEU A 36 -14.53 -65.99 27.50
CA LEU A 36 -14.24 -66.70 28.73
C LEU A 36 -12.76 -67.10 28.85
N LYS A 37 -12.12 -67.45 27.72
CA LYS A 37 -10.73 -67.95 27.69
C LYS A 37 -9.70 -66.83 27.88
N ASN A 38 -9.94 -65.65 27.31
CA ASN A 38 -9.04 -64.48 27.38
C ASN A 38 -9.85 -63.20 27.67
N PRO A 39 -10.19 -62.92 28.94
CA PRO A 39 -11.01 -61.77 29.30
C PRO A 39 -10.22 -60.45 29.25
N HIS A 40 -10.78 -59.45 28.57
CA HIS A 40 -10.28 -58.06 28.59
C HIS A 40 -11.44 -57.12 28.95
N ARG A 41 -11.49 -56.67 30.22
CA ARG A 41 -12.60 -55.81 30.68
C ARG A 41 -12.66 -54.51 29.88
N PHE A 42 -13.84 -54.19 29.36
CA PHE A 42 -14.16 -52.91 28.75
C PHE A 42 -14.23 -51.85 29.85
N ILE A 43 -13.31 -50.89 29.80
CA ILE A 43 -13.33 -49.72 30.67
C ILE A 43 -13.89 -48.57 29.84
N GLN A 44 -15.06 -48.06 30.22
CA GLN A 44 -15.60 -46.86 29.60
C GLN A 44 -14.71 -45.68 30.01
N LYS A 45 -13.94 -45.14 29.06
CA LYS A 45 -13.18 -43.90 29.28
C LYS A 45 -14.18 -42.77 29.48
N GLU A 46 -14.34 -42.29 30.71
CA GLU A 46 -15.07 -41.05 30.97
C GLU A 46 -14.37 -39.92 30.21
N LYS A 47 -15.13 -39.18 29.40
CA LYS A 47 -14.61 -37.96 28.79
C LYS A 47 -14.41 -36.95 29.92
N ASN A 48 -13.16 -36.68 30.27
CA ASN A 48 -12.74 -35.68 31.25
C ASN A 48 -13.00 -34.24 30.76
N ILE A 49 -14.25 -33.94 30.42
CA ILE A 49 -14.70 -32.66 29.83
C ILE A 49 -14.38 -31.52 30.80
N LYS A 50 -14.59 -31.72 32.10
CA LYS A 50 -14.30 -30.70 33.14
C LYS A 50 -12.82 -30.32 33.17
N GLN A 51 -11.92 -31.30 33.12
CA GLN A 51 -10.48 -31.07 33.11
C GLN A 51 -10.03 -30.37 31.82
N ILE A 52 -10.60 -30.75 30.66
CA ILE A 52 -10.35 -30.08 29.38
C ILE A 52 -10.79 -28.61 29.46
N MET A 53 -11.97 -28.32 30.02
CA MET A 53 -12.46 -26.95 30.20
C MET A 53 -11.56 -26.11 31.11
N ILE A 54 -11.02 -26.71 32.18
CA ILE A 54 -10.06 -26.04 33.07
C ILE A 54 -8.77 -25.69 32.30
N ILE A 55 -8.20 -26.65 31.55
CA ILE A 55 -6.99 -26.42 30.75
C ILE A 55 -7.23 -25.30 29.73
N GLN A 56 -8.36 -25.33 29.02
CA GLN A 56 -8.72 -24.29 28.06
C GLN A 56 -8.89 -22.92 28.73
N SER A 57 -9.48 -22.86 29.92
CA SER A 57 -9.64 -21.63 30.70
C SER A 57 -8.28 -21.04 31.10
N ILE A 58 -7.39 -21.89 31.61
CA ILE A 58 -6.01 -21.50 31.97
C ILE A 58 -5.27 -21.00 30.73
N TRP A 59 -5.40 -21.70 29.61
CA TRP A 59 -4.76 -21.29 28.35
C TRP A 59 -5.30 -19.95 27.84
N ARG A 60 -6.62 -19.75 27.81
CA ARG A 60 -7.23 -18.46 27.42
C ARG A 60 -6.73 -17.31 28.29
N LYS A 61 -6.65 -17.51 29.62
CA LYS A 61 -6.12 -16.52 30.56
C LYS A 61 -4.64 -16.23 30.30
N TYR A 62 -3.84 -17.27 30.09
CA TYR A 62 -2.42 -17.15 29.76
C TYR A 62 -2.22 -16.39 28.43
N SER A 63 -2.89 -16.81 27.35
CA SER A 63 -2.81 -16.15 26.05
C SER A 63 -3.22 -14.68 26.13
N SER A 64 -4.30 -14.37 26.84
CA SER A 64 -4.77 -12.99 27.05
C SER A 64 -3.72 -12.12 27.75
N ARG A 65 -3.07 -12.65 28.80
CA ARG A 65 -1.95 -11.97 29.48
C ARG A 65 -0.77 -11.74 28.55
N GLN A 66 -0.43 -12.73 27.70
CA GLN A 66 0.64 -12.58 26.71
C GLN A 66 0.29 -11.57 25.62
N TYR A 67 -0.98 -11.46 25.21
CA TYR A 67 -1.41 -10.43 24.28
C TYR A 67 -1.34 -9.05 24.92
N PHE A 68 -1.86 -8.88 26.13
CA PHE A 68 -1.78 -7.62 26.87
C PHE A 68 -0.33 -7.16 27.04
N LYS A 69 0.58 -8.06 27.43
CA LYS A 69 2.01 -7.74 27.58
C LYS A 69 2.68 -7.29 26.28
N ARG A 70 2.25 -7.83 25.13
CA ARG A 70 2.89 -7.60 23.82
C ARG A 70 2.26 -6.48 23.00
N GLN A 71 0.94 -6.32 23.11
CA GLN A 71 0.12 -5.46 22.24
C GLN A 71 -0.64 -4.38 23.04
N GLY A 72 -0.59 -4.43 24.37
CA GLY A 72 -1.20 -3.44 25.24
C GLY A 72 -2.69 -3.64 25.52
N PRO A 73 -3.31 -2.68 26.21
CA PRO A 73 -4.64 -2.79 26.79
C PRO A 73 -5.78 -2.86 25.76
N ALA A 74 -5.71 -2.12 24.65
CA ALA A 74 -6.78 -2.04 23.65
C ALA A 74 -6.83 -3.24 22.70
N ARG A 75 -5.95 -4.24 22.88
CA ARG A 75 -5.90 -5.41 22.00
C ARG A 75 -7.15 -6.30 22.08
N GLY A 76 -7.72 -6.42 23.28
CA GLY A 76 -8.93 -7.20 23.51
C GLY A 76 -10.19 -6.48 23.05
N ASP A 77 -10.24 -5.18 23.33
CA ASP A 77 -11.35 -4.30 23.03
C ASP A 77 -10.80 -2.93 22.59
N LEU A 78 -11.10 -2.55 21.35
CA LEU A 78 -10.66 -1.29 20.76
C LEU A 78 -11.47 -0.09 21.30
N SER A 79 -12.66 -0.31 21.84
CA SER A 79 -13.50 0.77 22.39
C SER A 79 -12.88 1.47 23.59
N VAL A 80 -11.91 0.81 24.24
CA VAL A 80 -11.14 1.35 25.37
C VAL A 80 -10.14 2.43 24.92
N SER A 81 -9.85 2.52 23.62
CA SER A 81 -8.91 3.51 23.09
C SER A 81 -9.55 4.89 22.91
N ASN A 82 -8.76 5.93 23.11
CA ASN A 82 -9.16 7.34 23.00
C ASN A 82 -9.18 7.85 21.54
N ASN A 83 -8.68 7.07 20.58
CA ASN A 83 -8.76 7.37 19.16
C ASN A 83 -9.60 6.32 18.42
N GLN A 84 -10.29 6.73 17.35
CA GLN A 84 -11.17 5.85 16.59
C GLN A 84 -10.56 5.39 15.26
N CYS A 85 -9.60 6.14 14.73
CA CYS A 85 -8.94 5.88 13.45
C CYS A 85 -7.43 5.67 13.60
N GLU A 86 -6.86 5.00 12.60
CA GLU A 86 -5.42 4.89 12.37
C GLU A 86 -4.86 6.25 11.89
N LEU A 87 -3.58 6.52 12.19
CA LEU A 87 -2.96 7.82 11.98
C LEU A 87 -2.82 8.24 10.51
N TYR A 88 -2.34 7.35 9.66
CA TYR A 88 -1.97 7.61 8.27
C TYR A 88 -3.07 7.23 7.30
N SER A 89 -3.69 6.05 7.47
CA SER A 89 -4.77 5.63 6.56
C SER A 89 -6.08 6.35 6.85
N LEU A 90 -6.24 6.92 8.06
CA LEU A 90 -7.49 7.48 8.58
C LEU A 90 -8.66 6.48 8.65
N GLU A 91 -8.38 5.21 8.38
CA GLU A 91 -9.34 4.13 8.48
C GLU A 91 -9.67 3.81 9.95
N PRO A 92 -10.88 3.33 10.25
CA PRO A 92 -11.24 2.91 11.60
C PRO A 92 -10.28 1.85 12.17
N LEU A 93 -9.98 1.88 13.47
CA LEU A 93 -9.05 0.94 14.10
C LEU A 93 -9.42 -0.54 13.91
N VAL A 94 -10.71 -0.83 13.66
CA VAL A 94 -11.23 -2.18 13.41
C VAL A 94 -10.65 -2.80 12.13
N THR A 95 -10.24 -1.97 11.17
CA THR A 95 -9.63 -2.43 9.90
C THR A 95 -8.21 -2.95 10.10
N ILE A 96 -7.53 -2.56 11.18
CA ILE A 96 -6.16 -2.98 11.48
C ILE A 96 -6.14 -4.47 11.79
N PRO A 97 -5.29 -5.27 11.10
CA PRO A 97 -5.17 -6.68 11.42
C PRO A 97 -4.78 -6.89 12.88
N LYS A 98 -5.49 -7.79 13.57
CA LYS A 98 -5.33 -8.07 15.00
C LYS A 98 -3.88 -8.33 15.46
N ILE A 99 -3.02 -8.80 14.56
CA ILE A 99 -1.59 -9.05 14.84
C ILE A 99 -0.77 -7.75 14.95
N TYR A 100 -1.16 -6.69 14.24
CA TYR A 100 -0.47 -5.40 14.19
C TYR A 100 -1.02 -4.36 15.15
N ILE A 101 -2.20 -4.60 15.73
CA ILE A 101 -2.74 -3.76 16.81
C ILE A 101 -1.71 -3.64 17.95
N TYR A 102 -1.39 -2.39 18.29
CA TYR A 102 -0.57 -2.04 19.44
C TYR A 102 -1.16 -0.83 20.15
N SER A 103 -1.16 -0.88 21.48
CA SER A 103 -1.68 0.20 22.31
C SER A 103 -0.79 0.43 23.52
N TYR A 104 -0.79 1.67 24.02
CA TYR A 104 -0.11 2.03 25.25
C TYR A 104 -0.91 3.11 25.99
N SER A 105 -0.71 3.20 27.30
CA SER A 105 -1.27 4.27 28.11
C SER A 105 -0.26 5.41 28.27
N ASP A 106 -0.73 6.65 28.14
CA ASP A 106 0.08 7.84 28.43
C ASP A 106 0.19 8.12 29.94
N THR A 107 0.87 9.21 30.31
CA THR A 107 1.02 9.66 31.72
C THR A 107 -0.30 10.04 32.37
N LYS A 108 -1.30 10.43 31.56
CA LYS A 108 -2.66 10.78 31.99
C LYS A 108 -3.60 9.57 31.99
N LYS A 109 -3.09 8.35 31.75
CA LYS A 109 -3.83 7.09 31.66
C LYS A 109 -4.81 6.99 30.47
N ASN A 110 -4.68 7.87 29.46
CA ASN A 110 -5.39 7.68 28.20
C ASN A 110 -4.74 6.55 27.40
N ILE A 111 -5.54 5.74 26.74
CA ILE A 111 -5.10 4.59 25.96
C ILE A 111 -5.14 4.95 24.49
N TRP A 112 -3.99 4.87 23.84
CA TRP A 112 -3.84 5.17 22.43
C TRP A 112 -3.55 3.89 21.66
N CYS A 113 -4.26 3.67 20.56
CA CYS A 113 -4.15 2.47 19.74
C CYS A 113 -3.67 2.81 18.33
N PHE A 114 -2.74 2.03 17.81
CA PHE A 114 -2.09 2.25 16.53
C PHE A 114 -1.84 0.93 15.81
N ASP A 115 -1.61 1.01 14.49
CA ASP A 115 -0.87 -0.02 13.79
C ASP A 115 0.61 0.08 14.21
N ILE A 116 1.18 -1.01 14.69
CA ILE A 116 2.59 -1.00 15.10
C ILE A 116 3.54 -0.73 13.94
N ARG A 117 3.16 -1.04 12.71
CA ARG A 117 3.94 -0.73 11.51
C ARG A 117 4.05 0.78 11.34
N THR A 118 2.96 1.52 11.53
CA THR A 118 2.94 2.99 11.58
C THR A 118 3.90 3.53 12.64
N LEU A 119 3.86 2.96 13.86
CA LEU A 119 4.79 3.37 14.92
C LEU A 119 6.26 3.06 14.57
N SER A 120 6.52 1.94 13.89
CA SER A 120 7.85 1.60 13.39
C SER A 120 8.34 2.61 12.34
N PHE A 121 7.45 3.08 11.47
CA PHE A 121 7.77 4.09 10.48
C PHE A 121 8.08 5.45 11.14
N LEU A 122 7.29 5.86 12.12
CA LEU A 122 7.57 7.07 12.92
C LEU A 122 8.92 7.00 13.65
N LEU A 123 9.27 5.83 14.21
CA LEU A 123 10.59 5.56 14.83
C LEU A 123 11.74 5.73 13.85
N SER A 124 11.54 5.44 12.56
CA SER A 124 12.59 5.62 11.56
C SER A 124 12.83 7.08 11.17
N LYS A 125 11.81 7.94 11.27
CA LYS A 125 11.86 9.35 10.83
C LYS A 125 12.42 10.32 11.86
N SER A 126 12.25 10.04 13.16
CA SER A 126 12.60 10.98 14.23
C SER A 126 13.23 10.28 15.44
N LYS A 127 14.27 10.90 16.02
CA LYS A 127 14.92 10.41 17.25
C LYS A 127 14.00 10.49 18.49
N GLU A 128 13.13 11.49 18.54
CA GLU A 128 12.13 11.65 19.60
C GLU A 128 10.73 11.49 19.02
N ILE A 129 9.99 10.48 19.48
CA ILE A 129 8.60 10.31 19.09
C ILE A 129 7.70 10.98 20.09
N LYS A 130 6.79 11.76 19.55
CA LYS A 130 5.64 12.32 20.26
C LYS A 130 4.38 11.59 19.82
N ASN A 131 3.44 11.41 20.73
CA ASN A 131 2.11 10.94 20.38
C ASN A 131 1.49 11.91 19.36
N PRO A 132 1.04 11.46 18.18
CA PRO A 132 0.46 12.34 17.17
C PRO A 132 -0.76 13.13 17.67
N TYR A 133 -1.52 12.58 18.62
CA TYR A 133 -2.74 13.19 19.15
C TYR A 133 -2.46 14.20 20.26
N THR A 134 -1.55 13.89 21.20
CA THR A 134 -1.31 14.74 22.38
C THR A 134 -0.01 15.53 22.33
N ARG A 135 0.90 15.19 21.40
CA ARG A 135 2.28 15.70 21.29
C ARG A 135 3.17 15.39 22.51
N ASP A 136 2.71 14.57 23.44
CA ASP A 136 3.50 14.11 24.57
C ASP A 136 4.58 13.13 24.11
N VAL A 137 5.78 13.21 24.69
CA VAL A 137 6.87 12.29 24.38
C VAL A 137 6.52 10.88 24.84
N ILE A 138 6.70 9.90 23.96
CA ILE A 138 6.49 8.49 24.32
C ILE A 138 7.62 8.06 25.26
N SER A 139 7.27 7.49 26.42
CA SER A 139 8.25 7.04 27.41
C SER A 139 9.22 5.99 26.85
N LYS A 140 10.47 5.99 27.34
CA LYS A 140 11.49 5.01 26.96
C LYS A 140 11.01 3.55 27.19
N GLU A 141 10.20 3.32 28.22
CA GLU A 141 9.61 2.02 28.49
C GLU A 141 8.66 1.57 27.36
N ASN A 142 7.79 2.46 26.88
CA ASN A 142 6.87 2.17 25.79
C ASN A 142 7.62 1.97 24.47
N ILE A 143 8.66 2.77 24.20
CA ILE A 143 9.55 2.58 23.04
C ILE A 143 10.20 1.18 23.09
N ASN A 144 10.72 0.77 24.24
CA ASN A 144 11.30 -0.57 24.41
C ASN A 144 10.26 -1.68 24.17
N LYS A 145 9.01 -1.50 24.61
CA LYS A 145 7.91 -2.44 24.33
C LYS A 145 7.60 -2.52 22.83
N ILE A 146 7.59 -1.39 22.12
CA ILE A 146 7.41 -1.34 20.65
C ILE A 146 8.54 -2.12 19.97
N HIS A 147 9.81 -1.85 20.31
CA HIS A 147 10.96 -2.57 19.75
C HIS A 147 10.89 -4.08 19.98
N ASN A 148 10.57 -4.50 21.20
CA ASN A 148 10.41 -5.92 21.54
C ASN A 148 9.29 -6.59 20.73
N ARG A 149 8.19 -5.87 20.52
CA ARG A 149 7.07 -6.36 19.71
C ARG A 149 7.45 -6.48 18.24
N LEU A 150 8.15 -5.49 17.67
CA LEU A 150 8.65 -5.54 16.30
C LEU A 150 9.65 -6.70 16.10
N LYS A 151 10.57 -6.91 17.06
CA LYS A 151 11.50 -8.05 17.04
C LYS A 151 10.76 -9.40 17.06
N TRP A 152 9.70 -9.50 17.85
CA TRP A 152 8.85 -10.70 17.87
C TRP A 152 8.08 -10.92 16.56
N LEU A 153 7.59 -9.85 15.92
CA LEU A 153 6.92 -9.95 14.62
C LEU A 153 7.89 -10.47 13.54
N LYS A 154 9.09 -9.89 13.49
CA LYS A 154 10.16 -10.32 12.58
C LYS A 154 10.54 -11.79 12.78
N SER A 155 10.71 -12.23 14.04
CA SER A 155 11.05 -13.64 14.32
C SER A 155 9.95 -14.64 13.92
N LYS A 156 8.72 -14.17 13.75
CA LYS A 156 7.57 -14.94 13.24
C LYS A 156 7.31 -14.72 11.75
N LYS A 157 8.22 -14.04 11.03
CA LYS A 157 8.13 -13.74 9.60
C LYS A 157 6.91 -12.89 9.22
N TYR A 158 6.42 -12.06 10.14
CA TYR A 158 5.45 -11.02 9.79
C TYR A 158 6.16 -9.79 9.23
N ASP A 159 5.55 -9.14 8.25
CA ASP A 159 6.04 -7.88 7.73
C ASP A 159 5.87 -6.78 8.80
N THR A 160 6.89 -5.95 8.93
CA THR A 160 6.93 -4.83 9.88
C THR A 160 7.04 -3.48 9.20
N MET A 161 7.14 -3.46 7.86
CA MET A 161 7.13 -2.23 7.09
C MET A 161 5.70 -1.70 6.99
N TYR A 162 5.55 -0.41 7.24
CA TYR A 162 4.34 0.30 6.88
C TYR A 162 4.45 0.65 5.39
N ILE A 163 3.57 0.10 4.57
CA ILE A 163 3.44 0.53 3.18
C ILE A 163 2.53 1.75 3.23
N ASP A 164 3.15 2.92 3.05
CA ASP A 164 2.41 4.16 2.94
C ASP A 164 1.78 4.22 1.55
N ASN A 165 0.51 3.83 1.44
CA ASN A 165 -0.24 3.94 0.18
C ASN A 165 -0.43 5.42 -0.25
N THR A 166 -0.02 6.40 0.57
CA THR A 166 -0.02 7.82 0.20
C THR A 166 1.24 8.26 -0.55
N THR A 167 2.32 7.44 -0.58
CA THR A 167 3.47 7.77 -1.44
C THR A 167 3.18 7.35 -2.87
N PHE A 168 2.91 8.34 -3.72
CA PHE A 168 2.76 8.13 -5.16
C PHE A 168 3.98 7.41 -5.74
N THR A 169 3.76 6.42 -6.61
CA THR A 169 4.84 5.78 -7.35
C THR A 169 5.54 6.81 -8.25
N SER A 170 6.79 6.54 -8.64
CA SER A 170 7.51 7.41 -9.59
C SER A 170 6.72 7.64 -10.89
N GLU A 171 5.94 6.64 -11.31
CA GLU A 171 5.06 6.71 -12.48
C GLU A 171 3.84 7.60 -12.22
N GLN A 172 3.18 7.47 -11.06
CA GLN A 172 2.07 8.36 -10.68
C GLN A 172 2.53 9.82 -10.57
N ILE A 173 3.68 10.09 -9.95
CA ILE A 173 4.27 11.43 -9.88
C ILE A 173 4.56 11.96 -11.28
N TRP A 174 5.02 11.09 -12.18
CA TRP A 174 5.30 11.46 -13.57
C TRP A 174 4.00 11.82 -14.32
N ASN A 175 2.98 10.98 -14.23
CA ASN A 175 1.69 11.21 -14.88
C ASN A 175 1.01 12.48 -14.34
N GLN A 176 1.13 12.76 -13.03
CA GLN A 176 0.66 14.02 -12.46
C GLN A 176 1.37 15.23 -13.07
N LYS A 177 2.68 15.17 -13.30
CA LYS A 177 3.42 16.27 -13.96
C LYS A 177 3.00 16.51 -15.40
N VAL A 178 2.73 15.43 -16.15
CA VAL A 178 2.22 15.54 -17.52
C VAL A 178 0.84 16.19 -17.49
N LEU A 179 -0.05 15.70 -16.63
CA LEU A 179 -1.39 16.26 -16.42
C LEU A 179 -1.33 17.75 -16.07
N ASP A 180 -0.50 18.14 -15.09
CA ASP A 180 -0.35 19.54 -14.68
C ASP A 180 0.09 20.46 -15.83
N CYS A 181 0.91 19.97 -16.77
CA CYS A 181 1.30 20.75 -17.95
C CYS A 181 0.14 20.91 -18.94
N PHE A 182 -0.60 19.83 -19.19
CA PHE A 182 -1.71 19.83 -20.14
C PHE A 182 -2.90 20.63 -19.60
N SER A 183 -3.21 20.53 -18.31
CA SER A 183 -4.25 21.37 -17.67
C SER A 183 -3.93 22.87 -17.78
N LYS A 184 -2.66 23.29 -17.69
CA LYS A 184 -2.28 24.69 -17.96
C LYS A 184 -2.52 25.12 -19.41
N MET A 185 -2.43 24.20 -20.37
CA MET A 185 -2.78 24.49 -21.78
C MET A 185 -4.31 24.64 -21.93
N GLU A 186 -5.10 23.82 -21.22
CA GLU A 186 -6.56 23.94 -21.18
C GLU A 186 -7.02 25.25 -20.55
N GLU A 187 -6.39 25.70 -19.46
CA GLU A 187 -6.66 27.01 -18.84
C GLU A 187 -6.41 28.19 -19.80
N LEU A 188 -5.54 28.00 -20.80
CA LEU A 188 -5.27 28.96 -21.86
C LEU A 188 -6.25 28.85 -23.04
N GLY A 189 -7.17 27.88 -23.02
CA GLY A 189 -8.26 27.71 -23.97
C GLY A 189 -8.04 26.64 -25.04
N TYR A 190 -7.02 25.79 -24.91
CA TYR A 190 -6.71 24.75 -25.89
C TYR A 190 -7.22 23.39 -25.44
N ILE A 191 -7.92 22.68 -26.31
CA ILE A 191 -8.38 21.31 -26.04
C ILE A 191 -7.19 20.37 -26.26
N VAL A 192 -6.71 19.74 -25.19
CA VAL A 192 -5.51 18.88 -25.26
C VAL A 192 -5.78 17.51 -24.63
N ASN A 193 -5.01 16.51 -25.02
CA ASN A 193 -5.06 15.18 -24.40
C ASN A 193 -3.65 14.75 -23.96
N THR A 194 -3.50 14.33 -22.70
CA THR A 194 -2.24 13.81 -22.15
C THR A 194 -1.74 12.57 -22.89
N ASP A 195 -2.63 11.79 -23.51
CA ASP A 195 -2.30 10.61 -24.29
C ASP A 195 -1.33 10.96 -25.43
N TRP A 196 -1.45 12.16 -26.01
CA TRP A 196 -0.52 12.65 -27.02
C TRP A 196 0.93 12.63 -26.55
N PHE A 197 1.19 12.87 -25.26
CA PHE A 197 2.55 12.78 -24.73
C PHE A 197 2.90 11.37 -24.26
N HIS A 198 1.93 10.61 -23.75
CA HIS A 198 2.15 9.26 -23.22
C HIS A 198 2.40 8.21 -24.32
N GLU A 199 1.73 8.35 -25.46
CA GLU A 199 1.82 7.43 -26.60
C GLU A 199 3.06 7.64 -27.47
N MET A 200 3.77 8.78 -27.31
CA MET A 200 5.02 9.04 -28.01
C MET A 200 6.08 8.00 -27.65
N ASP A 201 6.68 7.42 -28.68
CA ASP A 201 7.84 6.56 -28.53
C ASP A 201 9.15 7.37 -28.42
N LYS A 202 10.28 6.67 -28.36
CA LYS A 202 11.59 7.31 -28.28
C LYS A 202 11.88 8.20 -29.50
N GLU A 203 11.53 7.73 -30.70
CA GLU A 203 11.81 8.42 -31.96
C GLU A 203 10.91 9.66 -32.09
N ASP A 204 9.65 9.58 -31.68
CA ASP A 204 8.73 10.71 -31.60
C ASP A 204 9.27 11.80 -30.68
N HIS A 205 9.83 11.43 -29.52
CA HIS A 205 10.43 12.41 -28.62
C HIS A 205 11.69 13.06 -29.19
N ILE A 206 12.52 12.31 -29.93
CA ILE A 206 13.67 12.88 -30.65
C ILE A 206 13.18 13.87 -31.70
N ASN A 207 12.19 13.47 -32.49
CA ASN A 207 11.61 14.30 -33.55
C ASN A 207 10.92 15.54 -32.99
N PHE A 208 10.23 15.44 -31.85
CA PHE A 208 9.66 16.58 -31.15
C PHE A 208 10.71 17.59 -30.74
N TYR A 209 11.79 17.15 -30.10
CA TYR A 209 12.86 18.05 -29.70
C TYR A 209 13.48 18.77 -30.91
N LYS A 210 13.80 18.03 -31.98
CA LYS A 210 14.39 18.57 -33.22
C LYS A 210 13.45 19.55 -33.93
N LYS A 211 12.18 19.19 -34.09
CA LYS A 211 11.17 20.03 -34.76
C LYS A 211 10.90 21.29 -33.97
N LEU A 212 10.78 21.19 -32.64
CA LEU A 212 10.61 22.37 -31.77
C LEU A 212 11.83 23.28 -31.81
N TYR A 213 13.05 22.72 -31.80
CA TYR A 213 14.29 23.47 -31.97
C TYR A 213 14.31 24.23 -33.30
N THR A 214 13.98 23.55 -34.39
CA THR A 214 13.96 24.15 -35.73
C THR A 214 12.88 25.23 -35.84
N LEU A 215 11.69 24.97 -35.28
CA LEU A 215 10.59 25.92 -35.22
C LEU A 215 11.02 27.20 -34.49
N TRP A 216 11.53 27.05 -33.28
CA TRP A 216 11.93 28.16 -32.41
C TRP A 216 13.09 28.99 -32.96
N ASN A 217 14.10 28.34 -33.54
CA ASN A 217 15.32 29.04 -33.95
C ASN A 217 15.25 29.59 -35.37
N TYR A 218 14.58 28.90 -36.29
CA TYR A 218 14.65 29.22 -37.72
C TYR A 218 13.29 29.50 -38.35
N ARG A 219 12.26 28.69 -38.08
CA ARG A 219 11.01 28.77 -38.86
C ARG A 219 10.14 29.97 -38.48
N LEU A 220 10.08 30.33 -37.19
CA LEU A 220 9.23 31.44 -36.74
C LEU A 220 9.80 32.83 -37.06
N ASN A 221 11.09 32.94 -37.42
CA ASN A 221 11.80 34.20 -37.69
C ASN A 221 11.62 35.29 -36.60
N LEU A 222 11.42 34.89 -35.35
CA LEU A 222 11.25 35.82 -34.22
C LEU A 222 12.55 36.55 -33.90
N THR A 223 12.44 37.85 -33.67
CA THR A 223 13.51 38.67 -33.09
C THR A 223 13.83 38.23 -31.67
N ASN A 224 15.04 38.54 -31.19
CA ASN A 224 15.42 38.24 -29.80
C ASN A 224 14.51 38.92 -28.76
N LYS A 225 13.90 40.06 -29.08
CA LYS A 225 12.94 40.74 -28.21
C LYS A 225 11.65 39.91 -28.08
N GLU A 226 11.10 39.43 -29.19
CA GLU A 226 9.90 38.58 -29.21
C GLU A 226 10.15 37.23 -28.51
N LYS A 227 11.29 36.59 -28.80
CA LYS A 227 11.68 35.35 -28.10
C LYS A 227 11.76 35.54 -26.58
N ASN A 228 12.28 36.68 -26.11
CA ASN A 228 12.34 37.01 -24.69
C ASN A 228 10.97 37.35 -24.08
N ALA A 229 10.00 37.82 -24.86
CA ALA A 229 8.64 38.05 -24.39
C ALA A 229 7.92 36.73 -24.06
N ILE A 230 8.22 35.66 -24.81
CA ILE A 230 7.63 34.33 -24.61
C ILE A 230 8.43 33.53 -23.57
N ILE A 231 9.75 33.45 -23.73
CA ILE A 231 10.64 32.75 -22.79
C ILE A 231 11.78 33.68 -22.38
N PRO A 232 11.66 34.35 -21.22
CA PRO A 232 12.71 35.20 -20.69
C PRO A 232 14.02 34.43 -20.49
N SER A 233 15.14 35.06 -20.87
CA SER A 233 16.50 34.53 -20.67
C SER A 233 16.75 33.15 -21.33
N HIS A 234 16.04 32.82 -22.41
CA HIS A 234 16.15 31.55 -23.14
C HIS A 234 17.56 31.25 -23.68
N ASN A 235 18.39 32.27 -23.87
CA ASN A 235 19.76 32.18 -24.39
C ASN A 235 20.85 32.35 -23.31
N SER A 236 20.48 32.52 -22.05
CA SER A 236 21.45 32.65 -20.95
C SER A 236 22.18 31.31 -20.72
N THR A 237 23.47 31.36 -20.40
CA THR A 237 24.29 30.17 -20.12
C THR A 237 23.68 29.24 -19.06
N ARG A 238 22.98 29.80 -18.06
CA ARG A 238 22.30 29.03 -17.02
C ARG A 238 20.93 28.49 -17.46
N ASN A 239 20.21 29.26 -18.29
CA ASN A 239 18.81 29.02 -18.65
C ASN A 239 18.60 28.67 -20.13
N LYS A 240 19.65 28.21 -20.83
CA LYS A 240 19.59 27.79 -22.23
C LYS A 240 18.39 26.86 -22.44
N LEU A 241 17.55 27.20 -23.41
CA LEU A 241 16.30 26.47 -23.69
C LEU A 241 16.58 25.06 -24.20
N PHE A 242 17.40 24.94 -25.24
CA PHE A 242 17.82 23.69 -25.84
C PHE A 242 19.26 23.38 -25.43
N LYS A 243 19.43 22.37 -24.56
CA LYS A 243 20.72 22.06 -23.90
C LYS A 243 21.43 20.83 -24.46
N ILE A 244 20.70 19.98 -25.18
CA ILE A 244 21.20 18.70 -25.65
C ILE A 244 21.53 18.84 -27.13
N ASP A 245 22.80 18.61 -27.46
CA ASP A 245 23.29 18.60 -28.84
C ASP A 245 23.11 17.19 -29.45
N ASP A 246 23.56 16.13 -28.76
CA ASP A 246 23.37 14.73 -29.19
C ASP A 246 22.10 14.10 -28.59
N ILE A 247 20.93 14.51 -29.09
CA ILE A 247 19.63 14.09 -28.55
C ILE A 247 19.32 12.61 -28.84
N GLU A 248 19.80 12.09 -29.97
CA GLU A 248 19.56 10.73 -30.47
C GLU A 248 20.17 9.66 -29.57
N LEU A 249 21.29 10.00 -28.91
CA LEU A 249 22.01 9.10 -28.01
C LEU A 249 21.37 9.00 -26.62
N LYS A 250 20.35 9.81 -26.32
CA LYS A 250 19.72 9.84 -24.99
C LYS A 250 18.75 8.69 -24.79
N GLU A 251 18.63 8.26 -23.54
CA GLU A 251 17.60 7.32 -23.10
C GLU A 251 16.21 7.97 -23.15
N GLU A 252 15.18 7.17 -23.42
CA GLU A 252 13.78 7.63 -23.52
C GLU A 252 13.32 8.41 -22.28
N LYS A 253 13.71 7.97 -21.08
CA LYS A 253 13.39 8.67 -19.82
C LYS A 253 13.96 10.09 -19.76
N VAL A 254 15.17 10.29 -20.30
CA VAL A 254 15.81 11.61 -20.37
C VAL A 254 15.11 12.49 -21.40
N LEU A 255 14.72 11.91 -22.54
CA LEU A 255 13.98 12.58 -23.60
C LEU A 255 12.60 13.06 -23.10
N LYS A 256 11.82 12.17 -22.48
CA LYS A 256 10.54 12.48 -21.83
C LYS A 256 10.66 13.64 -20.85
N LYS A 257 11.63 13.57 -19.94
CA LYS A 257 11.91 14.65 -18.97
C LYS A 257 12.27 15.97 -19.65
N THR A 258 13.13 15.94 -20.66
CA THR A 258 13.59 17.14 -21.35
C THR A 258 12.46 17.80 -22.12
N ASN A 259 11.67 17.01 -22.86
CA ASN A 259 10.56 17.52 -23.65
C ASN A 259 9.43 18.07 -22.78
N LEU A 260 9.10 17.41 -21.67
CA LEU A 260 8.09 17.93 -20.74
C LEU A 260 8.55 19.26 -20.11
N GLN A 261 9.84 19.39 -19.76
CA GLN A 261 10.40 20.66 -19.28
C GLN A 261 10.37 21.77 -20.34
N LEU A 262 10.59 21.44 -21.61
CA LEU A 262 10.43 22.40 -22.71
C LEU A 262 8.98 22.86 -22.80
N ILE A 263 8.02 21.93 -22.86
CA ILE A 263 6.59 22.23 -22.89
C ILE A 263 6.22 23.16 -21.72
N GLU A 264 6.58 22.80 -20.49
CA GLU A 264 6.32 23.61 -19.31
C GLU A 264 6.88 25.03 -19.44
N ARG A 265 8.11 25.18 -19.96
CA ARG A 265 8.70 26.50 -20.16
C ARG A 265 7.95 27.33 -21.20
N PHE A 266 7.54 26.74 -22.32
CA PHE A 266 6.79 27.46 -23.35
C PHE A 266 5.44 27.97 -22.82
N ILE A 267 4.75 27.17 -22.00
CA ILE A 267 3.40 27.52 -21.52
C ILE A 267 3.39 28.42 -20.28
N THR A 268 4.47 28.43 -19.48
CA THR A 268 4.50 29.17 -18.19
C THR A 268 5.42 30.39 -18.15
N SER A 269 6.47 30.47 -18.98
CA SER A 269 7.56 31.44 -18.76
C SER A 269 7.19 32.90 -19.07
N ALA A 270 6.22 33.13 -19.95
CA ALA A 270 5.84 34.49 -20.33
C ALA A 270 5.07 35.19 -19.19
N TYR A 271 5.16 36.53 -19.14
CA TYR A 271 4.40 37.32 -18.17
C TYR A 271 2.91 37.42 -18.55
N ASP A 272 2.64 37.68 -19.83
CA ASP A 272 1.29 37.98 -20.32
C ASP A 272 0.59 36.74 -20.90
N LYS A 273 -0.73 36.66 -20.68
CA LYS A 273 -1.57 35.55 -21.18
C LYS A 273 -1.47 35.35 -22.71
N PRO A 274 -1.46 36.39 -23.58
CA PRO A 274 -1.30 36.19 -25.02
C PRO A 274 0.01 35.53 -25.40
N GLN A 275 1.12 35.89 -24.74
CA GLN A 275 2.43 35.30 -25.00
C GLN A 275 2.52 33.85 -24.53
N LYS A 276 1.86 33.51 -23.40
CA LYS A 276 1.67 32.11 -22.99
C LYS A 276 0.86 31.33 -24.04
N GLY A 277 -0.19 31.95 -24.58
CA GLY A 277 -0.98 31.39 -25.68
C GLY A 277 -0.14 31.08 -26.91
N LEU A 278 0.75 31.99 -27.33
CA LEU A 278 1.70 31.74 -28.42
C LEU A 278 2.66 30.60 -28.10
N GLY A 279 3.12 30.51 -26.85
CA GLY A 279 3.92 29.38 -26.38
C GLY A 279 3.21 28.04 -26.58
N VAL A 280 1.93 27.94 -26.18
CA VAL A 280 1.09 26.75 -26.41
C VAL A 280 0.95 26.46 -27.90
N MET A 281 0.70 27.47 -28.74
CA MET A 281 0.59 27.32 -30.19
C MET A 281 1.84 26.65 -30.78
N TYR A 282 3.03 27.08 -30.37
CA TYR A 282 4.28 26.51 -30.91
C TYR A 282 4.49 25.05 -30.48
N ILE A 283 4.05 24.68 -29.28
CA ILE A 283 4.03 23.28 -28.85
C ILE A 283 3.06 22.47 -29.72
N LEU A 284 1.83 22.95 -29.92
CA LEU A 284 0.83 22.28 -30.75
C LEU A 284 1.30 22.17 -32.21
N MET A 285 1.87 23.24 -32.79
CA MET A 285 2.46 23.22 -34.13
C MET A 285 3.55 22.15 -34.27
N THR A 286 4.27 21.85 -33.19
CA THR A 286 5.28 20.78 -33.21
C THR A 286 4.62 19.41 -33.09
N LEU A 287 3.68 19.23 -32.15
CA LEU A 287 2.98 17.97 -31.92
C LEU A 287 2.18 17.50 -33.14
N VAL A 288 1.52 18.42 -33.84
CA VAL A 288 0.75 18.17 -35.07
C VAL A 288 1.61 17.52 -36.18
N GLN A 289 2.92 17.79 -36.20
CA GLN A 289 3.83 17.21 -37.20
C GLN A 289 4.32 15.79 -36.84
N ILE A 290 3.90 15.25 -35.71
CA ILE A 290 4.40 13.99 -35.15
C ILE A 290 3.22 13.06 -34.88
N ILE A 291 2.16 13.59 -34.28
CA ILE A 291 1.00 12.84 -33.82
C ILE A 291 -0.20 13.20 -34.70
N PRO A 292 -0.70 12.27 -35.54
CA PRO A 292 -1.84 12.52 -36.42
C PRO A 292 -3.10 13.00 -35.68
N ALA A 293 -3.40 12.43 -34.51
CA ALA A 293 -4.56 12.78 -33.69
C ALA A 293 -4.59 14.27 -33.28
N VAL A 294 -3.42 14.92 -33.15
CA VAL A 294 -3.34 16.35 -32.85
C VAL A 294 -3.73 17.18 -34.07
N GLY A 295 -3.36 16.74 -35.28
CA GLY A 295 -3.77 17.37 -36.54
C GLY A 295 -5.28 17.27 -36.78
N GLU A 296 -5.90 16.16 -36.38
CA GLU A 296 -7.37 16.00 -36.40
C GLU A 296 -8.06 16.95 -35.41
N THR A 297 -7.48 17.15 -34.23
CA THR A 297 -8.00 18.06 -33.20
C THR A 297 -7.81 19.54 -33.59
N PHE A 298 -6.72 19.86 -34.27
CA PHE A 298 -6.39 21.20 -34.74
C PHE A 298 -6.11 21.26 -36.25
N PRO A 299 -7.12 21.08 -37.12
CA PRO A 299 -6.90 21.04 -38.58
C PRO A 299 -6.33 22.34 -39.14
N TRP A 300 -6.69 23.49 -38.55
CA TRP A 300 -6.18 24.80 -38.94
C TRP A 300 -4.70 25.00 -38.61
N ILE A 301 -4.19 24.38 -37.53
CA ILE A 301 -2.75 24.36 -37.24
C ILE A 301 -2.04 23.51 -38.29
N TYR A 302 -2.56 22.32 -38.58
CA TYR A 302 -1.98 21.41 -39.58
C TYR A 302 -1.87 22.09 -40.95
N ALA A 303 -2.95 22.75 -41.39
CA ALA A 303 -2.97 23.49 -42.65
C ALA A 303 -1.97 24.65 -42.72
N SER A 304 -1.60 25.26 -41.59
CA SER A 304 -0.63 26.37 -41.53
C SER A 304 0.84 25.93 -41.61
N ILE A 305 1.09 24.62 -41.47
CA ILE A 305 2.44 24.04 -41.41
C ILE A 305 2.83 23.40 -42.74
N LEU A 306 1.84 22.94 -43.52
CA LEU A 306 2.02 22.52 -44.91
C LEU A 306 2.37 23.72 -45.80
#